data_AF-A0ABD7WQC8-F1
#
_entry.id   AF-A0ABD7WQC8-F1
#
_cell.length_a   1.000
_cell.length_b   1.000
_cell.length_c   1.000
_cell.angle_alpha   90.00
_cell.angle_beta   90.00
_cell.angle_gamma   90.00
#
_symmetry.space_group_name_H-M   'P 1'
#
loop_
_entity.id
_entity.type
_entity.pdbx_description
1 polymer ?
#
loop_
_entity_poly.entity_id
_entity_poly.type
_entity_poly.pdbx_seq_one_letter_code
_entity_poly.pdbx_strand_id
1 'polypeptide(L)'
;MMESNILKWIPVPYFQLNQEGEILHFSSQAHSYFSSVPSLWSIIHKDDRKQVMWMLSQHSSSNPIIRHLRLKTSDDTFMNFKCTIHWKNNVGHLVCTEKKNVKDPLDVVLSAQSYLENSDKRLKESDKVLNNSADLLFNRLKR
;
A
#
# COMPACT_ATOMS: atom_id res chain seq x y z
N MET A 1 1.67 22.72 30.16
CA MET A 1 1.82 22.98 28.70
C MET A 1 3.24 22.62 28.30
N MET A 2 3.47 21.39 27.82
CA MET A 2 4.78 20.90 27.34
C MET A 2 4.63 19.81 26.26
N GLU A 3 3.46 19.16 26.18
CA GLU A 3 3.20 18.04 25.29
C GLU A 3 3.13 18.40 23.79
N SER A 4 2.76 19.63 23.42
CA SER A 4 2.56 20.04 22.02
C SER A 4 3.84 19.97 21.17
N ASN A 5 5.02 20.03 21.80
CA ASN A 5 6.30 20.08 21.07
C ASN A 5 6.85 18.69 20.74
N ILE A 6 6.51 17.65 21.51
CA ILE A 6 7.01 16.28 21.28
C ILE A 6 6.35 15.67 20.03
N LEU A 7 5.08 15.96 19.79
CA LEU A 7 4.33 15.43 18.64
C LEU A 7 4.97 15.79 17.30
N LYS A 8 5.58 16.97 17.22
CA LYS A 8 6.31 17.45 16.04
C LYS A 8 7.44 16.51 15.63
N TRP A 9 8.06 15.82 16.58
CA TRP A 9 9.24 14.96 16.39
C TRP A 9 8.90 13.48 16.21
N ILE A 10 7.62 13.11 16.20
CA ILE A 10 7.21 11.73 15.91
C ILE A 10 7.68 11.37 14.47
N PRO A 11 8.51 10.33 14.29
CA PRO A 11 9.15 10.02 13.01
C PRO A 11 8.23 9.24 12.05
N VAL A 12 6.91 9.37 12.22
CA VAL A 12 5.89 8.77 11.35
C VAL A 12 4.79 9.80 11.08
N PRO A 13 4.08 9.71 9.94
CA PRO A 13 2.93 10.57 9.69
C PRO A 13 1.87 10.36 10.77
N TYR A 14 1.75 11.34 11.65
CA TYR A 14 0.92 11.29 12.83
C TYR A 14 0.04 12.54 12.89
N PHE A 15 -1.22 12.32 13.26
CA PHE A 15 -2.23 13.36 13.45
C PHE A 15 -2.95 13.17 14.78
N GLN A 16 -3.27 14.28 15.42
CA GLN A 16 -4.37 14.37 16.38
C GLN A 16 -5.56 15.00 15.68
N LEU A 17 -6.72 14.39 15.82
CA LEU A 17 -7.95 14.86 15.19
C LEU A 17 -9.15 14.75 16.12
N ASN A 18 -10.16 15.59 15.91
CA ASN A 18 -11.45 15.48 16.58
C ASN A 18 -12.40 14.52 15.82
N GLN A 19 -13.62 14.35 16.32
CA GLN A 19 -14.61 13.43 15.76
C GLN A 19 -15.10 13.87 14.38
N GLU A 20 -14.97 15.16 14.07
CA GLU A 20 -15.30 15.77 12.79
C GLU A 20 -14.19 15.57 11.76
N GLY A 21 -13.02 15.05 12.17
CA GLY A 21 -11.87 14.85 11.30
C GLY A 21 -11.06 16.14 11.04
N GLU A 22 -11.23 17.17 11.87
CA GLU A 22 -10.36 18.35 11.89
C GLU A 22 -9.03 17.99 12.55
N ILE A 23 -7.94 18.50 12.01
CA ILE A 23 -6.59 18.20 12.50
C ILE A 23 -6.22 19.22 13.57
N LEU A 24 -6.06 18.74 14.80
CA LEU A 24 -5.65 19.53 15.96
C LEU A 24 -4.13 19.72 16.00
N HIS A 25 -3.38 18.64 15.74
CA HIS A 25 -1.93 18.63 15.71
C HIS A 25 -1.41 17.59 14.70
N PHE A 26 -0.19 17.79 14.19
CA PHE A 26 0.45 16.85 13.27
C PHE A 26 1.97 16.81 13.46
N SER A 27 2.60 15.69 13.11
CA SER A 27 4.06 15.55 13.14
C SER A 27 4.73 16.22 11.94
N SER A 28 6.03 16.53 12.05
CA SER A 28 6.80 17.02 10.89
C SER A 28 6.79 16.02 9.73
N GLN A 29 6.74 14.72 10.05
CA GLN A 29 6.64 13.68 9.04
C GLN A 29 5.28 13.71 8.32
N ALA A 30 4.18 13.96 9.02
CA ALA A 30 2.88 14.16 8.38
C ALA A 30 2.89 15.38 7.45
N HIS A 31 3.49 16.49 7.89
CA HIS A 31 3.65 17.67 7.05
C HIS A 31 4.46 17.40 5.77
N SER A 32 5.53 16.62 5.87
CA SER A 32 6.33 16.24 4.69
C SER A 32 5.51 15.45 3.66
N TYR A 33 4.71 14.49 4.12
CA TYR A 33 3.87 13.67 3.24
C TYR A 33 2.66 14.41 2.66
N PHE A 34 1.99 15.26 3.46
CA PHE A 34 0.65 15.75 3.15
C PHE A 34 0.54 17.28 3.08
N SER A 35 1.65 18.00 3.26
CA SER A 35 1.66 19.45 3.51
C SER A 35 0.82 19.85 4.73
N SER A 36 0.64 21.16 4.98
CA SER A 36 -0.25 21.60 6.06
C SER A 36 -1.69 21.45 5.59
N VAL A 37 -2.46 20.65 6.32
CA VAL A 37 -3.85 20.33 5.99
C VAL A 37 -4.75 20.56 7.21
N PRO A 38 -5.88 21.27 7.07
CA PRO A 38 -6.75 21.61 8.20
C PRO A 38 -7.63 20.42 8.62
N SER A 39 -7.84 19.46 7.74
CA SER A 39 -8.74 18.34 7.98
C SER A 39 -8.33 17.12 7.16
N LEU A 40 -8.59 15.93 7.71
CA LEU A 40 -8.39 14.66 7.03
C LEU A 40 -9.18 14.58 5.71
N TRP A 41 -10.34 15.24 5.63
CA TRP A 41 -11.19 15.26 4.41
C TRP A 41 -10.50 15.89 3.20
N SER A 42 -9.49 16.73 3.41
CA SER A 42 -8.73 17.38 2.34
C SER A 42 -7.76 16.44 1.62
N ILE A 43 -7.38 15.33 2.27
CA ILE A 43 -6.42 14.37 1.73
C ILE A 43 -7.04 13.00 1.43
N ILE A 44 -8.21 12.68 1.95
CA ILE A 44 -8.86 11.39 1.70
C ILE A 44 -9.41 11.29 0.28
N HIS A 45 -9.12 10.18 -0.40
CA HIS A 45 -9.76 9.83 -1.66
C HIS A 45 -11.29 9.65 -1.48
N LYS A 46 -12.08 10.16 -2.42
CA LYS A 46 -13.56 10.21 -2.33
C LYS A 46 -14.21 8.87 -1.99
N ASP A 47 -13.71 7.78 -2.55
CA ASP A 47 -14.25 6.42 -2.35
C ASP A 47 -14.02 5.88 -0.94
N ASP A 48 -13.03 6.42 -0.22
CA ASP A 48 -12.64 5.94 1.11
C ASP A 48 -13.32 6.75 2.23
N ARG A 49 -14.06 7.82 1.88
CA ARG A 49 -14.75 8.71 2.83
C ARG A 49 -15.72 7.98 3.76
N LYS A 50 -16.49 7.03 3.25
CA LYS A 50 -17.42 6.22 4.08
C LYS A 50 -16.69 5.42 5.16
N GLN A 51 -15.51 4.89 4.82
CA GLN A 51 -14.69 4.15 5.78
C GLN A 51 -14.16 5.07 6.87
N VAL A 52 -13.74 6.28 6.50
CA VAL A 52 -13.27 7.29 7.46
C VAL A 52 -14.40 7.76 8.36
N MET A 53 -15.59 8.07 7.82
CA MET A 53 -16.75 8.43 8.63
C MET A 53 -17.05 7.34 9.68
N TRP A 54 -16.99 6.07 9.27
CA TRP A 54 -17.13 4.97 10.21
C TRP A 54 -16.01 4.95 11.25
N MET A 55 -14.73 5.11 10.87
CA MET A 55 -13.61 5.18 11.83
C MET A 55 -13.78 6.30 12.86
N LEU A 56 -14.27 7.47 12.42
CA LEU A 56 -14.50 8.64 13.27
C LEU A 56 -15.69 8.43 14.22
N SER A 57 -16.71 7.69 13.80
CA SER A 57 -17.85 7.36 14.65
C SER A 57 -17.50 6.36 15.77
N GLN A 58 -16.36 5.66 15.68
CA GLN A 58 -15.91 4.70 16.70
C GLN A 58 -15.06 5.34 17.80
N HIS A 59 -15.29 6.62 18.11
CA HIS A 59 -14.49 7.37 19.09
C HIS A 59 -14.60 6.86 20.54
N SER A 60 -15.58 6.02 20.83
CA SER A 60 -15.76 5.30 22.10
C SER A 60 -15.05 3.94 22.14
N SER A 61 -14.42 3.51 21.05
CA SER A 61 -13.69 2.23 20.99
C SER A 61 -12.43 2.27 21.85
N SER A 62 -12.26 1.26 22.71
CA SER A 62 -11.02 1.05 23.48
C SER A 62 -9.88 0.47 22.64
N ASN A 63 -10.20 -0.15 21.49
CA ASN A 63 -9.21 -0.79 20.63
C ASN A 63 -8.83 0.12 19.45
N PRO A 64 -7.54 0.11 19.04
CA PRO A 64 -7.11 0.77 17.81
C PRO A 64 -7.82 0.19 16.58
N ILE A 65 -8.22 1.08 15.68
CA ILE A 65 -8.93 0.74 14.44
C ILE A 65 -7.99 0.92 13.27
N ILE A 66 -7.93 -0.10 12.42
CA ILE A 66 -7.03 -0.11 11.26
C ILE A 66 -7.84 -0.12 9.97
N ARG A 67 -7.54 0.78 9.04
CA ARG A 67 -8.05 0.77 7.66
C ARG A 67 -6.94 1.07 6.67
N HIS A 68 -7.12 0.60 5.44
CA HIS A 68 -6.27 0.97 4.32
C HIS A 68 -6.97 2.08 3.55
N LEU A 69 -6.35 3.25 3.50
CA LEU A 69 -6.92 4.45 2.90
C LEU A 69 -5.97 4.97 1.82
N ARG A 70 -6.54 5.50 0.74
CA ARG A 70 -5.82 6.30 -0.24
C ARG A 70 -5.80 7.74 0.22
N LEU A 71 -4.60 8.25 0.46
CA LEU A 71 -4.37 9.62 0.89
C LEU A 71 -3.60 10.37 -0.18
N LYS A 72 -3.99 11.62 -0.41
CA LYS A 72 -3.34 12.54 -1.33
C LYS A 72 -2.06 13.09 -0.70
N THR A 73 -0.91 12.87 -1.32
CA THR A 73 0.38 13.39 -0.87
C THR A 73 0.63 14.83 -1.36
N SER A 74 1.71 15.43 -0.87
CA SER A 74 2.11 16.81 -1.19
C SER A 74 2.47 17.03 -2.67
N ASP A 75 2.75 15.96 -3.41
CA ASP A 75 2.96 15.94 -4.86
C ASP A 75 1.66 15.72 -5.68
N ASP A 76 0.50 15.80 -5.01
CA ASP A 76 -0.84 15.62 -5.59
C ASP A 76 -1.15 14.20 -6.09
N THR A 77 -0.32 13.21 -5.76
CA THR A 77 -0.60 11.79 -6.05
C THR A 77 -1.38 11.11 -4.92
N PHE A 78 -2.12 10.04 -5.24
CA PHE A 78 -2.79 9.22 -4.22
C PHE A 78 -1.99 7.96 -3.93
N MET A 79 -1.63 7.74 -2.67
CA MET A 79 -0.89 6.57 -2.22
C MET A 79 -1.68 5.77 -1.16
N ASN A 80 -1.39 4.47 -1.05
CA ASN A 80 -2.03 3.60 -0.07
C ASN A 80 -1.32 3.66 1.28
N PHE A 81 -2.06 4.01 2.32
CA PHE A 81 -1.58 4.05 3.69
C PHE A 81 -2.34 3.05 4.56
N LYS A 82 -1.61 2.35 5.43
CA LYS A 82 -2.19 1.71 6.60
C LYS A 82 -2.42 2.79 7.66
N CYS A 83 -3.69 3.09 7.90
CA CYS A 83 -4.14 4.11 8.82
C CYS A 83 -4.65 3.45 10.11
N THR A 84 -3.98 3.72 11.22
CA THR A 84 -4.36 3.21 12.54
C THR A 84 -4.78 4.39 13.41
N ILE A 85 -6.04 4.40 13.86
CA ILE A 85 -6.54 5.41 14.80
C ILE A 85 -6.79 4.78 16.16
N HIS A 86 -6.33 5.44 17.22
CA HIS A 86 -6.68 5.10 18.59
C HIS A 86 -7.25 6.33 19.29
N TRP A 87 -8.42 6.17 19.90
CA TRP A 87 -9.11 7.26 20.56
C TRP A 87 -8.76 7.32 22.04
N LYS A 88 -8.43 8.53 22.52
CA LYS A 88 -8.21 8.80 23.94
C LYS A 88 -8.74 10.18 24.26
N ASN A 89 -9.61 10.28 25.27
CA ASN A 89 -10.19 11.57 25.71
C ASN A 89 -10.82 12.38 24.55
N ASN A 90 -11.58 11.72 23.66
CA ASN A 90 -12.17 12.30 22.44
C ASN A 90 -11.18 12.84 21.40
N VAL A 91 -9.88 12.57 21.56
CA VAL A 91 -8.86 12.86 20.56
C VAL A 91 -8.48 11.58 19.83
N GLY A 92 -8.59 11.60 18.51
CA GLY A 92 -8.14 10.54 17.63
C GLY A 92 -6.65 10.67 17.36
N HIS A 93 -5.87 9.69 17.80
CA HIS A 93 -4.44 9.58 17.50
C HIS A 93 -4.27 8.69 16.27
N LEU A 94 -4.10 9.32 15.11
CA LEU A 94 -4.02 8.65 13.81
C LEU A 94 -2.55 8.54 13.36
N VAL A 95 -2.12 7.34 13.01
CA VAL A 95 -0.84 7.08 12.35
C VAL A 95 -1.10 6.53 10.94
N CYS A 96 -0.47 7.12 9.94
CA CYS A 96 -0.54 6.68 8.55
C CYS A 96 0.84 6.17 8.11
N THR A 97 1.02 4.87 7.96
CA THR A 97 2.25 4.31 7.39
C THR A 97 2.04 3.91 5.95
N GLU A 98 2.95 4.33 5.07
CA GLU A 98 2.91 3.92 3.67
C GLU A 98 2.94 2.40 3.61
N LYS A 99 2.02 1.80 2.86
CA LYS A 99 2.17 0.40 2.47
C LYS A 99 3.27 0.39 1.40
N LYS A 100 4.53 0.23 1.81
CA LYS A 100 5.62 0.00 0.86
C LYS A 100 5.16 -1.13 -0.08
N ASN A 101 5.10 -0.84 -1.37
CA ASN A 101 5.07 -1.87 -2.42
C ASN A 101 6.44 -2.57 -2.45
N VAL A 102 6.83 -3.20 -1.33
CA VAL A 102 7.70 -4.37 -1.46
C VAL A 102 6.76 -5.38 -2.10
N LYS A 103 6.96 -5.68 -3.40
CA LYS A 103 6.26 -6.80 -4.03
C LYS A 103 6.31 -7.95 -3.03
N ASP A 104 5.15 -8.50 -2.70
CA ASP A 104 5.10 -9.64 -1.80
C ASP A 104 6.14 -10.65 -2.34
N PRO A 105 7.09 -11.14 -1.52
CA PRO A 105 8.02 -12.16 -1.97
C PRO A 105 7.30 -13.31 -2.69
N LEU A 106 6.06 -13.61 -2.28
CA LEU A 106 5.19 -14.58 -2.93
C LEU A 106 4.81 -14.17 -4.37
N ASP A 107 4.46 -12.91 -4.63
CA ASP A 107 4.14 -12.41 -5.98
C ASP A 107 5.35 -12.49 -6.91
N VAL A 108 6.54 -12.18 -6.38
CA VAL A 108 7.80 -12.31 -7.13
C VAL A 108 8.05 -13.78 -7.49
N VAL A 109 7.92 -14.69 -6.51
CA VAL A 109 8.11 -16.13 -6.72
C VAL A 109 7.08 -16.70 -7.71
N LEU A 110 5.80 -16.37 -7.57
CA LEU A 110 4.75 -16.84 -8.47
C LEU A 110 4.96 -16.35 -9.91
N SER A 111 5.36 -15.09 -10.07
CA SER A 111 5.68 -14.57 -11.40
C SER A 111 6.88 -15.29 -12.02
N ALA A 112 7.96 -15.50 -11.26
CA ALA A 112 9.14 -16.23 -11.72
C ALA A 112 8.81 -17.68 -12.09
N GLN A 113 7.96 -18.34 -11.31
CA GLN A 113 7.53 -19.72 -11.56
C GLN A 113 6.75 -19.85 -12.88
N SER A 114 5.80 -18.94 -13.14
CA SER A 114 5.09 -18.91 -14.42
C SER A 114 6.01 -18.67 -15.61
N TYR A 115 7.02 -17.80 -15.47
CA TYR A 115 8.01 -17.58 -16.53
C TYR A 115 8.85 -18.84 -16.82
N LEU A 116 9.23 -19.58 -15.78
CA LEU A 116 9.99 -20.82 -15.91
C LEU A 116 9.17 -21.93 -16.57
N GLU A 117 7.91 -22.12 -16.15
CA GLU A 117 6.99 -23.10 -16.74
C GLU A 117 6.75 -22.84 -18.23
N ASN A 118 6.54 -21.57 -18.60
CA ASN A 118 6.37 -21.18 -20.01
C ASN A 118 7.65 -21.41 -20.83
N SER A 119 8.82 -21.14 -20.25
CA SER A 119 10.10 -21.36 -20.91
C SER A 119 10.39 -22.84 -21.12
N ASP A 120 10.11 -23.69 -20.14
CA ASP A 120 10.25 -25.15 -20.23
C ASP A 120 9.32 -25.75 -21.30
N LYS A 121 8.08 -25.26 -21.39
CA LYS A 121 7.15 -25.66 -22.46
C LYS A 121 7.71 -25.34 -23.85
N ARG A 122 8.23 -24.13 -24.04
CA ARG A 122 8.82 -23.68 -25.32
C ARG A 122 10.05 -24.50 -25.70
N LEU A 123 10.88 -24.87 -24.72
CA LEU A 123 12.05 -25.72 -24.94
C LEU A 123 11.63 -27.12 -25.43
N LYS A 124 10.68 -27.76 -24.76
CA LYS A 124 10.14 -29.07 -25.16
C LYS A 124 9.55 -29.06 -26.57
N GLU A 125 8.85 -27.99 -26.93
CA GLU A 125 8.32 -27.82 -28.29
C GLU A 125 9.45 -27.70 -29.32
N SER A 126 10.48 -26.92 -29.02
CA SER A 126 11.66 -26.77 -29.88
C SER A 126 12.39 -28.11 -30.08
N ASP A 127 12.63 -28.87 -29.01
CA ASP A 127 13.30 -30.18 -29.08
C ASP A 127 12.53 -31.16 -29.96
N LYS A 128 11.20 -31.15 -29.88
CA LYS A 128 10.34 -31.98 -30.73
C LYS A 128 10.49 -31.62 -32.21
N VAL A 129 10.56 -30.33 -32.53
CA VAL A 129 10.75 -29.85 -33.92
C VAL A 129 12.13 -30.25 -34.44
N LEU A 130 13.18 -30.12 -33.63
CA LEU A 130 14.54 -30.50 -33.99
C LEU A 130 14.66 -32.01 -34.24
N ASN A 131 14.10 -32.84 -33.36
CA ASN A 131 14.12 -34.30 -33.51
C ASN A 131 13.39 -34.76 -34.77
N ASN A 132 12.18 -34.23 -35.02
CA ASN A 132 11.44 -34.53 -36.24
C ASN A 132 12.22 -34.15 -37.50
N SER A 133 12.91 -33.00 -37.48
CA SER A 133 13.72 -32.53 -38.61
C SER A 133 14.94 -33.43 -38.84
N ALA A 134 15.59 -33.86 -37.77
CA ALA A 134 16.71 -34.80 -37.83
C ALA A 134 16.26 -36.14 -38.42
N ASP A 135 15.13 -36.71 -37.96
CA ASP A 135 14.59 -37.96 -38.47
C ASP A 135 14.27 -37.88 -39.98
N LEU A 136 13.71 -36.77 -40.44
CA LEU A 136 13.44 -36.54 -41.87
C LEU A 136 14.73 -36.51 -42.70
N LEU A 137 15.78 -35.86 -42.19
CA LEU A 137 17.08 -35.82 -42.85
C LEU A 137 17.74 -37.20 -42.90
N PHE A 138 17.75 -37.94 -41.79
CA PHE A 138 18.28 -39.30 -41.74
C PHE A 138 17.54 -40.26 -42.67
N ASN A 139 16.21 -40.15 -42.75
CA ASN A 139 15.41 -40.98 -43.65
C ASN A 139 15.61 -40.63 -45.14
N ARG A 140 15.93 -39.36 -45.46
CA ARG A 140 16.30 -38.95 -46.82
C ARG A 140 17.68 -39.46 -47.23
N LEU A 141 18.64 -39.51 -46.32
CA LEU A 141 20.00 -39.98 -46.59
C LEU A 141 20.13 -41.50 -46.74
N LYS A 142 19.12 -42.27 -46.28
CA LYS A 142 19.06 -43.73 -46.41
C LYS A 142 18.36 -44.23 -47.69
N ARG A 143 17.77 -43.34 -48.49
CA ARG A 143 17.20 -43.64 -49.81
C ARG A 143 18.21 -43.36 -50.89
#